data_AF-A0A3D5T8Q9-F1
#
_entry.id   AF-A0A3D5T8Q9-F1
#
_cell.length_a   1.000
_cell.length_b   1.000
_cell.length_c   1.000
_cell.angle_alpha   90.00
_cell.angle_beta   90.00
_cell.angle_gamma   90.00
#
_symmetry.space_group_name_H-M   'P 1'
#
loop_
_entity.id
_entity.type
_entity.pdbx_description
1 polymer ?
#
loop_
_entity_poly.entity_id
_entity_poly.type
_entity_poly.pdbx_seq_one_letter_code
_entity_poly.pdbx_strand_id
1 'polypeptide(L)'
;MHWYAYVYLFFAVKIYFDSKEKQKLFSLETVCIMSFVISLLTVWRREGIYLVLVGAILLLLTYAGTKTTNKRIILIIFFLMEIMAYVPATTAGVEEKGTTYRAYLVHMLGERSLDRNKIEKELKIADKYMDLSRIDRYNADLGIDGFSDCMYDWSSWGDGSYYAIRSNPTISEDKFSEAVVRIIIKEPVVFLKSRLRAFAAAARGTGSKNLFIPLMVVIILTVYAIIKRDWILAILCMGVLVQTVITTLAMPASYFKYFYEMYLFAYYFMVIVLLDEYLNKYRGNHVREISTNI
;
A
#
# COMPACT_ATOMS: atom_id res chain seq x y z
N MET A 1 13.20 -3.04 2.69
CA MET A 1 11.80 -2.57 2.60
C MET A 1 11.41 -1.51 3.64
N HIS A 2 12.11 -1.35 4.77
CA HIS A 2 11.83 -0.24 5.72
C HIS A 2 12.14 1.15 5.15
N TRP A 3 13.18 1.26 4.31
CA TRP A 3 13.56 2.50 3.63
C TRP A 3 12.43 3.15 2.84
N TYR A 4 11.57 2.35 2.21
CA TYR A 4 10.38 2.84 1.51
C TYR A 4 9.53 3.75 2.40
N ALA A 5 9.26 3.32 3.63
CA ALA A 5 8.42 4.06 4.56
C ALA A 5 9.05 5.39 5.01
N TYR A 6 10.37 5.42 5.17
CA TYR A 6 11.09 6.65 5.50
C TYR A 6 11.12 7.64 4.33
N VAL A 7 11.35 7.17 3.10
CA VAL A 7 11.31 8.01 1.90
C VAL A 7 9.89 8.53 1.64
N TYR A 8 8.88 7.70 1.88
CA TYR A 8 7.48 8.11 1.81
C TYR A 8 7.15 9.19 2.84
N LEU A 9 7.58 9.01 4.09
CA LEU A 9 7.39 10.02 5.13
C LEU A 9 8.10 11.33 4.78
N PHE A 10 9.33 11.27 4.28
CA PHE A 10 10.06 12.44 3.79
C PHE A 10 9.27 13.16 2.68
N PHE A 11 8.79 12.42 1.68
CA PHE A 11 7.96 12.96 0.61
C PHE A 11 6.72 13.67 1.16
N ALA A 12 5.95 13.01 2.04
CA ALA A 12 4.73 13.55 2.61
C ALA A 12 4.99 14.83 3.43
N VAL A 13 6.01 14.81 4.28
CA VAL A 13 6.39 15.95 5.12
C VAL A 13 6.83 17.12 4.25
N LYS A 14 7.67 16.88 3.24
CA LYS A 14 8.16 17.94 2.35
C LYS A 14 7.03 18.59 1.57
N ILE A 15 6.15 17.79 0.96
CA ILE A 15 4.98 18.30 0.23
C ILE A 15 4.04 19.09 1.15
N TYR A 16 3.80 18.59 2.36
CA TYR A 16 2.92 19.26 3.32
C TYR A 16 3.46 20.64 3.70
N PHE A 17 4.71 20.74 4.16
CA PHE A 17 5.28 22.03 4.56
C PHE A 17 5.47 22.99 3.39
N ASP A 18 5.95 22.51 2.24
CA ASP A 18 6.06 23.34 1.04
C ASP A 18 4.70 23.93 0.67
N SER A 19 3.61 23.15 0.75
CA SER A 19 2.29 23.70 0.44
C SER A 19 1.83 24.83 1.37
N LYS A 20 2.37 24.90 2.60
CA LYS A 20 2.04 25.92 3.61
C LYS A 20 2.91 27.15 3.50
N GLU A 21 4.15 27.00 3.04
CA GLU A 21 5.09 28.10 2.85
C GLU A 21 4.70 28.91 1.61
N LYS A 22 3.98 30.02 1.79
CA LYS A 22 3.43 30.87 0.71
C LYS A 22 4.46 31.55 -0.21
N GLN A 23 5.75 31.23 -0.11
CA GLN A 23 6.76 31.77 -1.02
C GLN A 23 6.85 30.93 -2.29
N LYS A 24 7.25 31.56 -3.41
CA LYS A 24 7.28 30.95 -4.75
C LYS A 24 8.21 29.71 -4.78
N LEU A 25 7.65 28.53 -4.52
CA LEU A 25 8.38 27.25 -4.40
C LEU A 25 8.76 26.59 -5.72
N PHE A 26 8.41 27.19 -6.87
CA PHE A 26 8.84 26.63 -8.13
C PHE A 26 10.34 26.85 -8.32
N SER A 27 11.11 25.81 -7.99
CA SER A 27 12.50 25.63 -8.38
C SER A 27 12.59 24.35 -9.21
N LEU A 28 13.33 24.43 -10.33
CA LEU A 28 13.58 23.28 -11.19
C LEU A 28 14.25 22.15 -10.40
N GLU A 29 15.18 22.50 -9.51
CA GLU A 29 15.87 21.56 -8.64
C GLU A 29 14.89 20.79 -7.74
N THR A 30 14.01 21.52 -7.04
CA THR A 30 13.00 20.90 -6.16
C THR A 30 12.05 20.01 -6.95
N VAL A 31 11.58 20.44 -8.12
CA VAL A 31 10.70 19.64 -8.98
C VAL A 31 11.41 18.37 -9.46
N CYS A 32 12.68 18.45 -9.85
CA CYS A 32 13.48 17.29 -10.25
C CYS A 32 13.65 16.29 -9.10
N ILE A 33 14.06 16.78 -7.91
CA ILE A 33 14.27 15.94 -6.73
C ILE A 33 12.96 15.26 -6.33
N MET A 34 11.88 16.02 -6.21
CA MET A 34 10.59 15.47 -5.78
C MET A 34 9.99 14.52 -6.82
N SER A 35 10.15 14.81 -8.12
CA SER A 35 9.76 13.88 -9.18
C SER A 35 10.55 12.57 -9.11
N PHE A 36 11.87 12.64 -8.88
CA PHE A 36 12.71 11.46 -8.70
C PHE A 36 12.29 10.64 -7.47
N VAL A 37 12.06 11.29 -6.33
CA VAL A 37 11.62 10.63 -5.09
C VAL A 37 10.30 9.90 -5.30
N ILE A 38 9.31 10.55 -5.94
CA ILE A 38 8.02 9.91 -6.24
C ILE A 38 8.21 8.73 -7.20
N SER A 39 8.99 8.90 -8.27
CA SER A 39 9.25 7.83 -9.25
C SER A 39 10.00 6.64 -8.64
N LEU A 40 10.84 6.89 -7.63
CA LEU A 40 11.47 5.82 -6.86
C LEU A 40 10.43 5.07 -6.01
N LEU A 41 9.49 5.79 -5.38
CA LEU A 41 8.40 5.20 -4.59
C LEU A 41 7.38 4.43 -5.44
N THR A 42 7.12 4.82 -6.68
CA THR A 42 6.21 4.06 -7.58
C THR A 42 6.80 2.70 -7.94
N VAL A 43 8.13 2.62 -8.08
CA VAL A 43 8.82 1.42 -8.55
C VAL A 43 9.31 0.52 -7.42
N TRP A 44 9.73 1.07 -6.27
CA TRP A 44 10.26 0.24 -5.18
C TRP A 44 9.23 -0.71 -4.57
N ARG A 45 7.95 -0.38 -4.69
CA ARG A 45 6.84 -1.24 -4.28
C ARG A 45 5.71 -1.15 -5.29
N ARG A 46 5.15 -2.32 -5.65
CA ARG A 46 3.97 -2.44 -6.53
C ARG A 46 2.79 -1.58 -6.08
N GLU A 47 2.56 -1.56 -4.76
CA GLU A 47 1.51 -0.77 -4.12
C GLU A 47 1.68 0.74 -4.35
N GLY A 48 2.90 1.20 -4.66
CA GLY A 48 3.23 2.62 -4.89
C GLY A 48 2.72 3.17 -6.22
N ILE A 49 2.17 2.34 -7.11
CA ILE A 49 1.73 2.77 -8.45
C ILE A 49 0.68 3.90 -8.42
N TYR A 50 -0.12 4.02 -7.36
CA TYR A 50 -1.07 5.13 -7.23
C TYR A 50 -0.37 6.50 -7.15
N LEU A 51 0.91 6.54 -6.75
CA LEU A 51 1.71 7.76 -6.70
C LEU A 51 2.01 8.32 -8.10
N VAL A 52 1.85 7.54 -9.18
CA VAL A 52 1.89 8.09 -10.54
C VAL A 52 0.82 9.18 -10.70
N LEU A 53 -0.39 8.92 -10.23
CA LEU A 53 -1.48 9.89 -10.29
C LEU A 53 -1.44 10.86 -9.10
N VAL A 54 -1.38 10.34 -7.88
CA VAL A 54 -1.44 11.15 -6.65
C VAL A 54 -0.21 12.04 -6.52
N GLY A 55 0.98 11.52 -6.82
CA GLY A 55 2.21 12.29 -6.82
C GLY A 55 2.20 13.42 -7.85
N ALA A 56 1.73 13.16 -9.08
CA ALA A 56 1.58 14.20 -10.09
C ALA A 56 0.62 15.31 -9.62
N ILE A 57 -0.53 14.96 -9.03
CA ILE A 57 -1.49 15.92 -8.48
C ILE A 57 -0.84 16.75 -7.37
N LEU A 58 -0.14 16.10 -6.42
CA LEU A 58 0.52 16.79 -5.31
C LEU A 58 1.62 17.74 -5.81
N LEU A 59 2.46 17.33 -6.76
CA LEU A 59 3.46 18.21 -7.37
C LEU A 59 2.82 19.45 -8.01
N LEU A 60 1.71 19.26 -8.73
CA LEU A 60 1.01 20.36 -9.37
C LEU A 60 0.39 21.32 -8.36
N LEU A 61 -0.27 20.81 -7.33
CA LEU A 61 -0.90 21.62 -6.31
C LEU A 61 0.12 22.39 -5.46
N THR A 62 1.27 21.77 -5.17
CA THR A 62 2.32 22.37 -4.33
C THR A 62 3.23 23.32 -5.10
N TYR A 63 3.68 22.97 -6.30
CA TYR A 63 4.76 23.72 -6.98
C TYR A 63 4.34 24.49 -8.22
N ALA A 64 3.23 24.15 -8.89
CA ALA A 64 2.93 24.79 -10.18
C ALA A 64 2.43 26.23 -10.04
N GLY A 65 1.82 26.57 -8.90
CA GLY A 65 1.11 27.83 -8.72
C GLY A 65 0.02 28.03 -9.79
N THR A 66 -0.18 29.28 -10.22
CA THR A 66 -1.20 29.63 -11.24
C THR A 66 -0.70 29.54 -12.68
N LYS A 67 0.61 29.37 -12.91
CA LYS A 67 1.21 29.43 -14.26
C LYS A 67 1.09 28.11 -15.01
N THR A 68 0.45 28.13 -16.18
CA THR A 68 0.32 26.95 -17.06
C THR A 68 1.66 26.39 -17.51
N THR A 69 2.67 27.24 -17.75
CA THR A 69 4.02 26.81 -18.13
C THR A 69 4.66 25.92 -17.06
N ASN A 70 4.53 26.28 -15.78
CA ASN A 70 5.07 25.49 -14.67
C ASN A 70 4.39 24.11 -14.60
N LYS A 71 3.06 24.05 -14.78
CA LYS A 71 2.32 22.78 -14.82
C LYS A 71 2.88 21.84 -15.88
N ARG A 72 3.13 22.36 -17.09
CA ARG A 72 3.70 21.57 -18.20
C ARG A 72 5.10 21.07 -17.88
N ILE A 73 5.98 21.94 -17.37
CA ILE A 73 7.35 21.57 -17.01
C ILE A 73 7.36 20.48 -15.93
N ILE A 74 6.55 20.62 -14.89
CA ILE A 74 6.43 19.63 -13.81
C ILE A 74 6.03 18.27 -14.36
N LEU A 75 4.98 18.22 -15.19
CA LEU A 75 4.52 16.95 -15.76
C LEU A 75 5.56 16.31 -16.67
N ILE A 76 6.24 17.10 -17.51
CA ILE A 76 7.31 16.59 -18.38
C ILE A 76 8.43 15.98 -17.54
N ILE A 77 8.93 16.70 -16.54
CA ILE A 77 10.00 16.21 -15.65
C ILE A 77 9.54 14.97 -14.90
N PHE A 78 8.32 14.98 -14.36
CA PHE A 78 7.75 13.88 -13.62
C PHE A 78 7.69 12.60 -14.47
N PHE A 79 7.10 12.66 -15.66
CA PHE A 79 7.01 11.48 -16.52
C PHE A 79 8.36 11.04 -17.09
N LEU A 80 9.30 11.96 -17.33
CA LEU A 80 10.67 11.58 -17.70
C LEU A 80 11.35 10.79 -16.56
N MET A 81 11.22 11.25 -15.31
CA MET A 81 11.74 10.54 -14.14
C MET A 81 11.05 9.18 -13.95
N GLU A 82 9.73 9.10 -14.16
CA GLU A 82 8.97 7.85 -14.08
C GLU A 82 9.45 6.84 -15.11
N ILE A 83 9.63 7.25 -16.37
CA ILE A 83 10.15 6.39 -17.43
C ILE A 83 11.58 5.92 -17.09
N MET A 84 12.44 6.82 -16.61
CA MET A 84 13.82 6.49 -16.22
C MET A 84 13.88 5.51 -15.04
N ALA A 85 12.92 5.57 -14.11
CA ALA A 85 12.85 4.63 -12.98
C ALA A 85 12.21 3.29 -13.38
N TYR A 86 11.14 3.33 -14.19
CA TYR A 86 10.32 2.17 -14.54
C TYR A 86 10.97 1.24 -15.57
N VAL A 87 11.65 1.79 -16.59
CA VAL A 87 12.31 0.97 -17.63
C VAL A 87 13.35 0.02 -17.04
N PRO A 88 14.32 0.48 -16.21
CA PRO A 88 15.28 -0.44 -15.58
C PRO A 88 14.62 -1.47 -14.67
N ALA A 89 13.57 -1.10 -13.96
CA ALA A 89 12.90 -2.00 -13.03
C ALA A 89 12.13 -3.12 -13.74
N THR A 90 11.58 -2.86 -14.92
CA THR A 90 10.91 -3.88 -15.74
C THR A 90 11.88 -4.75 -16.52
N THR A 91 12.99 -4.19 -17.01
CA THR A 91 13.99 -4.96 -17.79
C THR A 91 14.94 -5.79 -16.91
N ALA A 92 15.12 -5.43 -15.65
CA ALA A 92 15.92 -6.20 -14.68
C ALA A 92 15.25 -7.51 -14.22
N GLY A 93 14.12 -7.91 -14.82
CA GLY A 93 13.50 -9.20 -14.54
C GLY A 93 12.88 -9.28 -13.15
N VAL A 94 12.19 -8.21 -12.71
CA VAL A 94 11.32 -8.27 -11.53
C VAL A 94 10.08 -9.09 -11.89
N GLU A 95 10.26 -10.38 -12.15
CA GLU A 95 9.17 -11.32 -12.41
C GLU A 95 8.29 -11.43 -11.16
N GLU A 96 6.99 -11.50 -11.40
CA GLU A 96 6.01 -11.63 -10.35
C GLU A 96 6.23 -12.97 -9.64
N LYS A 97 6.60 -12.93 -8.35
CA LYS A 97 6.65 -14.15 -7.55
C LYS A 97 5.24 -14.74 -7.50
N GLY A 98 5.04 -15.87 -8.15
CA GLY A 98 3.74 -16.54 -8.23
C GLY A 98 3.15 -16.97 -6.88
N THR A 99 3.93 -16.85 -5.79
CA THR A 99 3.47 -16.81 -4.39
C THR A 99 2.20 -15.99 -4.16
N THR A 100 1.97 -14.91 -4.93
CA THR A 100 0.79 -14.04 -4.79
C THR A 100 -0.51 -14.78 -5.15
N TYR A 101 -0.61 -15.41 -6.33
CA TYR A 101 -1.80 -16.17 -6.73
C TYR A 101 -1.95 -17.46 -5.92
N ARG A 102 -0.84 -18.09 -5.52
CA ARG A 102 -0.84 -19.22 -4.59
C ARG A 102 -1.50 -18.82 -3.25
N ALA A 103 -1.16 -17.66 -2.71
CA ALA A 103 -1.76 -17.11 -1.48
C ALA A 103 -3.26 -16.82 -1.63
N TYR A 104 -3.68 -16.33 -2.79
CA TYR A 104 -5.10 -16.05 -3.05
C TYR A 104 -5.93 -17.32 -2.95
N LEU A 105 -5.48 -18.39 -3.62
CA LEU A 105 -6.13 -19.69 -3.56
C LEU A 105 -6.18 -20.23 -2.13
N VAL A 106 -5.03 -20.28 -1.44
CA VAL A 106 -4.92 -20.85 -0.09
C VAL A 106 -5.88 -20.15 0.88
N HIS A 107 -5.86 -18.81 0.92
CA HIS A 107 -6.70 -18.07 1.86
C HIS A 107 -8.18 -18.14 1.51
N MET A 108 -8.54 -18.15 0.21
CA MET A 108 -9.94 -18.32 -0.20
C MET A 108 -10.47 -19.70 0.19
N LEU A 109 -9.67 -20.77 0.03
CA LEU A 109 -10.06 -22.13 0.43
C LEU A 109 -10.25 -22.28 1.94
N GLY A 110 -9.64 -21.40 2.75
CA GLY A 110 -9.84 -21.30 4.19
C GLY A 110 -11.08 -20.50 4.62
N GLU A 111 -11.84 -19.93 3.68
CA GLU A 111 -13.10 -19.25 3.98
C GLU A 111 -14.27 -20.23 4.02
N ARG A 112 -14.97 -20.28 5.17
CA ARG A 112 -16.18 -21.11 5.34
C ARG A 112 -17.31 -20.77 4.36
N SER A 113 -17.32 -19.55 3.83
CA SER A 113 -18.33 -19.08 2.89
C SER A 113 -18.04 -19.43 1.42
N LEU A 114 -16.92 -20.10 1.12
CA LEU A 114 -16.59 -20.50 -0.24
C LEU A 114 -17.45 -21.68 -0.70
N ASP A 115 -18.25 -21.48 -1.74
CA ASP A 115 -18.94 -22.57 -2.43
C ASP A 115 -18.01 -23.22 -3.48
N ARG A 116 -17.45 -24.38 -3.12
CA ARG A 116 -16.55 -25.12 -4.01
C ARG A 116 -17.23 -25.69 -5.26
N ASN A 117 -18.55 -25.93 -5.22
CA ASN A 117 -19.27 -26.51 -6.35
C ASN A 117 -19.31 -25.52 -7.53
N LYS A 118 -19.48 -24.23 -7.25
CA LYS A 118 -19.51 -23.17 -8.26
C LYS A 118 -18.19 -23.01 -9.03
N ILE A 119 -17.08 -23.36 -8.40
CA ILE A 119 -15.72 -23.22 -8.92
C ILE A 119 -15.02 -24.56 -9.16
N GLU A 120 -15.76 -25.67 -9.19
CA GLU A 120 -15.20 -27.03 -9.25
C GLU A 120 -14.27 -27.21 -10.46
N LYS A 121 -14.64 -26.66 -11.62
CA LYS A 121 -13.84 -26.73 -12.84
C LYS A 121 -12.49 -26.05 -12.67
N GLU A 122 -12.47 -24.85 -12.06
CA GLU A 122 -11.24 -24.12 -11.80
C GLU A 122 -10.41 -24.80 -10.72
N LEU A 123 -11.02 -25.35 -9.68
CA LEU A 123 -10.33 -26.11 -8.64
C LEU A 123 -9.64 -27.35 -9.22
N LYS A 124 -10.27 -28.08 -10.15
CA LYS A 124 -9.62 -29.20 -10.87
C LYS A 124 -8.40 -28.76 -11.69
N ILE A 125 -8.37 -27.52 -12.17
CA ILE A 125 -7.20 -26.96 -12.85
C ILE A 125 -6.15 -26.56 -11.83
N ALA A 126 -6.54 -25.83 -10.77
CA ALA A 126 -5.63 -25.41 -9.72
C ALA A 126 -4.94 -26.60 -9.02
N ASP A 127 -5.69 -27.69 -8.81
CA ASP A 127 -5.18 -28.92 -8.18
C ASP A 127 -4.07 -29.57 -8.99
N LYS A 128 -3.99 -29.35 -10.31
CA LYS A 128 -2.89 -29.86 -11.15
C LYS A 128 -1.53 -29.24 -10.84
N TYR A 129 -1.52 -28.12 -10.12
CA TYR A 129 -0.32 -27.39 -9.72
C TYR A 129 -0.12 -27.40 -8.19
N MET A 130 -1.15 -27.04 -7.41
CA MET A 130 -1.12 -27.10 -5.94
C MET A 130 -2.05 -28.19 -5.42
N ASP A 131 -1.56 -29.07 -4.55
CA ASP A 131 -2.35 -30.12 -3.90
C ASP A 131 -3.40 -29.52 -2.94
N LEU A 132 -4.68 -29.56 -3.35
CA LEU A 132 -5.77 -28.97 -2.57
C LEU A 132 -5.95 -29.65 -1.21
N SER A 133 -5.62 -30.94 -1.07
CA SER A 133 -5.74 -31.66 0.20
C SER A 133 -4.75 -31.14 1.25
N ARG A 134 -3.56 -30.72 0.82
CA ARG A 134 -2.56 -30.09 1.68
C ARG A 134 -2.98 -28.69 2.09
N ILE A 135 -3.61 -27.94 1.19
CA ILE A 135 -4.18 -26.63 1.50
C ILE A 135 -5.32 -26.75 2.52
N ASP A 136 -6.17 -27.76 2.37
CA ASP A 136 -7.28 -28.01 3.31
C ASP A 136 -6.76 -28.34 4.71
N ARG A 137 -5.74 -29.21 4.79
CA ARG A 137 -5.05 -29.50 6.05
C ARG A 137 -4.42 -28.23 6.65
N TYR A 138 -3.69 -27.46 5.85
CA TYR A 138 -3.08 -26.20 6.28
C TYR A 138 -4.10 -25.25 6.93
N ASN A 139 -5.24 -25.05 6.25
CA ASN A 139 -6.30 -24.17 6.73
C ASN A 139 -7.03 -24.72 7.96
N ALA A 140 -7.19 -26.04 8.06
CA ALA A 140 -7.80 -26.71 9.21
C ALA A 140 -6.92 -26.61 10.46
N ASP A 141 -5.61 -26.85 10.30
CA ASP A 141 -4.67 -26.95 11.41
C ASP A 141 -4.26 -25.56 11.93
N LEU A 142 -4.02 -24.59 11.03
CA LEU A 142 -3.48 -23.28 11.41
C LEU A 142 -4.52 -22.16 11.47
N GLY A 143 -5.64 -22.30 10.75
CA GLY A 143 -6.69 -21.30 10.70
C GLY A 143 -6.16 -19.89 10.42
N ILE A 144 -6.26 -19.00 11.41
CA ILE A 144 -5.86 -17.60 11.25
C ILE A 144 -4.35 -17.36 11.38
N ASP A 145 -3.62 -18.29 11.99
CA ASP A 145 -2.17 -18.21 12.13
C ASP A 145 -1.47 -18.62 10.82
N GLY A 146 -2.19 -19.34 9.94
CA GLY A 146 -1.79 -19.64 8.57
C GLY A 146 -1.68 -18.40 7.65
N PHE A 147 -2.06 -17.21 8.11
CA PHE A 147 -1.78 -15.98 7.37
C PHE A 147 -0.37 -15.42 7.66
N SER A 148 0.25 -15.82 8.77
CA SER A 148 1.50 -15.23 9.25
C SER A 148 2.70 -15.48 8.34
N ASP A 149 2.67 -16.56 7.55
CA ASP A 149 3.74 -16.96 6.65
C ASP A 149 3.20 -17.75 5.44
N CYS A 150 4.03 -17.97 4.43
CA CYS A 150 3.70 -18.73 3.22
C CYS A 150 4.20 -20.19 3.32
N MET A 151 3.89 -20.91 4.42
CA MET A 151 4.45 -22.26 4.67
C MET A 151 4.08 -23.26 3.56
N TYR A 152 2.92 -23.04 2.92
CA TYR A 152 2.48 -23.82 1.75
C TYR A 152 3.40 -23.69 0.52
N ASP A 153 4.26 -22.67 0.49
CA ASP A 153 5.22 -22.38 -0.59
C ASP A 153 6.67 -22.72 -0.16
N TRP A 154 6.87 -23.30 1.03
CA TRP A 154 8.20 -23.54 1.60
C TRP A 154 8.41 -25.02 1.96
N SER A 155 9.11 -25.74 1.09
CA SER A 155 9.33 -27.19 1.22
C SER A 155 10.13 -27.62 2.44
N SER A 156 11.01 -26.77 2.97
CA SER A 156 11.83 -27.05 4.15
C SER A 156 11.30 -26.48 5.46
N TRP A 157 10.08 -25.91 5.47
CA TRP A 157 9.43 -25.50 6.71
C TRP A 157 8.91 -26.74 7.47
N GLY A 158 9.36 -26.91 8.71
CA GLY A 158 9.05 -28.10 9.51
C GLY A 158 9.54 -29.38 8.83
N ASP A 159 8.64 -30.34 8.64
CA ASP A 159 8.84 -31.58 7.89
C ASP A 159 8.30 -31.51 6.45
N GLY A 160 7.91 -30.32 5.98
CA GLY A 160 7.26 -30.13 4.67
C GLY A 160 5.79 -30.57 4.63
N SER A 161 5.16 -30.79 5.79
CA SER A 161 3.77 -31.23 5.93
C SER A 161 2.75 -30.33 5.22
N TYR A 162 3.01 -29.03 5.14
CA TYR A 162 2.11 -28.06 4.49
C TYR A 162 2.52 -27.66 3.08
N TYR A 163 3.69 -28.07 2.59
CA TYR A 163 4.16 -27.69 1.25
C TYR A 163 3.20 -28.19 0.18
N ALA A 164 2.49 -27.27 -0.48
CA ALA A 164 1.33 -27.60 -1.31
C ALA A 164 1.66 -27.66 -2.80
N ILE A 165 2.84 -27.21 -3.24
CA ILE A 165 3.22 -27.28 -4.65
C ILE A 165 3.55 -28.72 -5.00
N ARG A 166 2.95 -29.23 -6.08
CA ARG A 166 3.22 -30.59 -6.54
C ARG A 166 4.66 -30.69 -7.05
N SER A 167 5.31 -31.82 -6.76
CA SER A 167 6.67 -32.10 -7.24
C SER A 167 6.77 -32.19 -8.76
N ASN A 168 5.68 -32.58 -9.45
CA ASN A 168 5.59 -32.60 -10.90
C ASN A 168 4.26 -31.99 -11.38
N PRO A 169 4.14 -30.65 -11.42
CA PRO A 169 2.93 -29.97 -11.88
C PRO A 169 2.62 -30.32 -13.33
N THR A 170 1.36 -30.65 -13.63
CA THR A 170 0.94 -31.00 -15.02
C THR A 170 0.54 -29.78 -15.84
N ILE A 171 0.59 -28.59 -15.24
CA ILE A 171 0.30 -27.30 -15.89
C ILE A 171 1.37 -26.27 -15.51
N SER A 172 1.53 -25.23 -16.32
CA SER A 172 2.36 -24.08 -15.98
C SER A 172 1.73 -23.22 -14.88
N GLU A 173 2.57 -22.39 -14.25
CA GLU A 173 2.13 -21.41 -13.25
C GLU A 173 1.18 -20.35 -13.83
N ASP A 174 1.33 -19.97 -15.10
CA ASP A 174 0.40 -19.03 -15.74
C ASP A 174 -1.01 -19.60 -15.84
N LYS A 175 -1.13 -20.88 -16.25
CA LYS A 175 -2.43 -21.57 -16.31
C LYS A 175 -3.06 -21.74 -14.94
N PHE A 176 -2.23 -21.95 -13.91
CA PHE A 176 -2.67 -21.94 -12.52
C PHE A 176 -3.19 -20.55 -12.11
N SER A 177 -2.43 -19.50 -12.37
CA SER A 177 -2.77 -18.11 -12.02
C SER A 177 -4.07 -17.66 -12.70
N GLU A 178 -4.28 -18.02 -13.98
CA GLU A 178 -5.55 -17.80 -14.66
C GLU A 178 -6.73 -18.53 -14.01
N ALA A 179 -6.53 -19.76 -13.53
CA ALA A 179 -7.58 -20.50 -12.82
C ALA A 179 -7.94 -19.81 -11.51
N VAL A 180 -6.94 -19.31 -10.76
CA VAL A 180 -7.16 -18.52 -9.55
C VAL A 180 -7.89 -17.22 -9.86
N VAL A 181 -7.53 -16.50 -10.92
CA VAL A 181 -8.27 -15.30 -11.36
C VAL A 181 -9.73 -15.62 -11.66
N ARG A 182 -10.01 -16.72 -12.37
CA ARG A 182 -11.39 -17.18 -12.62
C ARG A 182 -12.15 -17.51 -11.32
N ILE A 183 -11.48 -18.09 -10.32
CA ILE A 183 -12.07 -18.31 -8.98
C ILE A 183 -12.43 -16.97 -8.33
N ILE A 184 -11.52 -15.98 -8.35
CA ILE A 184 -11.75 -14.65 -7.77
C ILE A 184 -12.94 -13.96 -8.46
N ILE A 185 -13.03 -14.03 -9.79
CA ILE A 185 -14.15 -13.43 -10.55
C ILE A 185 -15.49 -14.08 -10.19
N LYS A 186 -15.50 -15.40 -9.98
CA LYS A 186 -16.73 -16.13 -9.61
C LYS A 186 -17.11 -15.91 -8.14
N GLU A 187 -16.14 -15.71 -7.25
CA GLU A 187 -16.33 -15.56 -5.81
C GLU A 187 -15.65 -14.29 -5.25
N PRO A 188 -16.02 -13.09 -5.71
CA PRO A 188 -15.32 -11.85 -5.38
C PRO A 188 -15.50 -11.45 -3.90
N VAL A 189 -16.65 -11.77 -3.30
CA VAL A 189 -16.92 -11.49 -1.89
C VAL A 189 -16.06 -12.37 -0.99
N VAL A 190 -15.87 -13.64 -1.35
CA VAL A 190 -14.99 -14.56 -0.61
C VAL A 190 -13.54 -14.12 -0.73
N PHE A 191 -13.11 -13.68 -1.92
CA PHE A 191 -11.80 -13.09 -2.12
C PHE A 191 -11.59 -11.90 -1.18
N LEU A 192 -12.49 -10.91 -1.22
CA LEU A 192 -12.39 -9.71 -0.38
C LEU A 192 -12.36 -10.07 1.11
N LYS A 193 -13.22 -10.98 1.56
CA LYS A 193 -13.26 -11.46 2.95
C LYS A 193 -11.94 -12.11 3.37
N SER A 194 -11.34 -12.93 2.50
CA SER A 194 -10.03 -13.55 2.76
C SER A 194 -8.92 -12.49 2.91
N ARG A 195 -8.94 -11.43 2.09
CA ARG A 195 -7.98 -10.32 2.16
C ARG A 195 -8.15 -9.50 3.43
N LEU A 196 -9.38 -9.21 3.83
CA LEU A 196 -9.68 -8.52 5.10
C LEU A 196 -9.26 -9.35 6.31
N ARG A 197 -9.44 -10.69 6.28
CA ARG A 197 -8.92 -11.58 7.33
C ARG A 197 -7.41 -11.61 7.37
N ALA A 198 -6.75 -11.59 6.21
CA ALA A 198 -5.29 -11.45 6.14
C ALA A 198 -4.83 -10.12 6.76
N PHE A 199 -5.51 -9.01 6.49
CA PHE A 199 -5.21 -7.72 7.12
C PHE A 199 -5.44 -7.78 8.63
N ALA A 200 -6.56 -8.33 9.08
CA ALA A 200 -6.83 -8.52 10.49
C ALA A 200 -5.74 -9.39 11.16
N ALA A 201 -5.22 -10.40 10.46
CA ALA A 201 -4.10 -11.18 10.96
C ALA A 201 -2.82 -10.35 11.15
N ALA A 202 -2.50 -9.45 10.20
CA ALA A 202 -1.38 -8.52 10.34
C ALA A 202 -1.62 -7.48 11.45
N ALA A 203 -2.87 -7.06 11.62
CA ALA A 203 -3.26 -5.96 12.49
C ALA A 203 -3.45 -6.36 13.96
N ARG A 204 -3.60 -7.65 14.26
CA ARG A 204 -3.82 -8.22 15.60
C ARG A 204 -2.60 -8.14 16.55
N GLY A 205 -1.47 -7.59 16.10
CA GLY A 205 -0.33 -7.34 16.99
C GLY A 205 -0.74 -6.50 18.22
N THR A 206 -0.03 -6.67 19.33
CA THR A 206 -0.26 -5.90 20.56
C THR A 206 0.55 -4.60 20.59
N GLY A 207 0.08 -3.61 21.35
CA GLY A 207 0.76 -2.33 21.53
C GLY A 207 1.00 -1.59 20.21
N SER A 208 2.25 -1.21 19.94
CA SER A 208 2.66 -0.50 18.72
C SER A 208 2.60 -1.36 17.45
N LYS A 209 2.38 -2.67 17.55
CA LYS A 209 2.20 -3.53 16.37
C LYS A 209 0.73 -3.68 15.94
N ASN A 210 -0.19 -3.03 16.66
CA ASN A 210 -1.60 -3.03 16.29
C ASN A 210 -1.84 -2.07 15.13
N LEU A 211 -2.17 -2.58 13.94
CA LEU A 211 -2.38 -1.74 12.74
C LEU A 211 -3.76 -1.07 12.70
N PHE A 212 -4.71 -1.45 13.57
CA PHE A 212 -6.01 -0.77 13.64
C PHE A 212 -5.86 0.66 14.16
N ILE A 213 -4.97 0.89 15.13
CA ILE A 213 -4.73 2.22 15.68
C ILE A 213 -4.21 3.21 14.63
N PRO A 214 -3.08 2.95 13.92
CA PRO A 214 -2.61 3.86 12.88
C PRO A 214 -3.61 4.03 11.73
N LEU A 215 -4.36 2.97 11.36
CA LEU A 215 -5.42 3.09 10.36
C LEU A 215 -6.52 4.07 10.81
N MET A 216 -7.01 3.93 12.05
CA MET A 216 -8.00 4.86 12.61
C MET A 216 -7.46 6.30 12.67
N VAL A 217 -6.19 6.49 13.04
CA VAL A 217 -5.55 7.81 13.05
C VAL A 217 -5.55 8.43 11.65
N VAL A 218 -5.17 7.67 10.62
CA VAL A 218 -5.18 8.17 9.23
C VAL A 218 -6.61 8.53 8.80
N ILE A 219 -7.61 7.71 9.11
CA ILE A 219 -9.02 8.01 8.80
C ILE A 219 -9.47 9.32 9.48
N ILE A 220 -9.17 9.48 10.78
CA ILE A 220 -9.51 10.69 11.53
C ILE A 220 -8.83 11.92 10.93
N LEU A 221 -7.54 11.81 10.57
CA LEU A 221 -6.79 12.88 9.92
C LEU A 221 -7.36 13.23 8.55
N THR A 222 -7.78 12.24 7.75
CA THR A 222 -8.46 12.48 6.47
C THR A 222 -9.74 13.30 6.67
N VAL A 223 -10.59 12.90 7.61
CA VAL A 223 -11.84 13.62 7.93
C VAL A 223 -11.54 15.04 8.42
N TYR A 224 -10.56 15.19 9.32
CA TYR A 224 -10.09 16.48 9.81
C TYR A 224 -9.65 17.40 8.67
N ALA A 225 -8.81 16.89 7.76
CA ALA A 225 -8.27 17.64 6.63
C ALA A 225 -9.37 18.12 5.68
N ILE A 226 -10.36 17.27 5.39
CA ILE A 226 -11.51 17.63 4.57
C ILE A 226 -12.34 18.75 5.24
N ILE A 227 -12.61 18.64 6.54
CA ILE A 227 -13.37 19.66 7.29
C ILE A 227 -12.62 21.00 7.28
N LYS A 228 -11.29 20.97 7.46
CA LYS A 228 -10.42 22.15 7.41
C LYS A 228 -10.16 22.67 6.00
N ARG A 229 -10.63 21.97 4.96
CA ARG A 229 -10.35 22.24 3.54
C ARG A 229 -8.85 22.28 3.23
N ASP A 230 -8.06 21.51 3.97
CA ASP A 230 -6.65 21.27 3.68
C ASP A 230 -6.54 20.13 2.67
N TRP A 231 -6.67 20.46 1.39
CA TRP A 231 -6.68 19.47 0.31
C TRP A 231 -5.36 18.73 0.16
N ILE A 232 -4.23 19.35 0.51
CA ILE A 232 -2.92 18.68 0.44
C ILE A 232 -2.85 17.59 1.49
N LEU A 233 -3.20 17.93 2.74
CA LEU A 233 -3.26 16.96 3.83
C LEU A 233 -4.27 15.84 3.50
N ALA A 234 -5.45 16.20 2.97
CA ALA A 234 -6.47 15.22 2.61
C ALA A 234 -5.97 14.25 1.52
N ILE A 235 -5.32 14.73 0.47
CA ILE A 235 -4.78 13.89 -0.61
C ILE A 235 -3.66 12.98 -0.09
N LEU A 236 -2.77 13.48 0.77
CA LEU A 236 -1.73 12.66 1.41
C LEU A 236 -2.35 11.53 2.25
N CYS A 237 -3.30 11.84 3.13
CA CYS A 237 -3.95 10.81 3.95
C CYS A 237 -4.78 9.82 3.11
N MET A 238 -5.48 10.29 2.07
CA MET A 238 -6.18 9.40 1.12
C MET A 238 -5.20 8.49 0.36
N GLY A 239 -4.02 8.99 -0.01
CA GLY A 239 -2.95 8.20 -0.61
C GLY A 239 -2.55 7.00 0.25
N VAL A 240 -2.32 7.23 1.55
CA VAL A 240 -2.01 6.17 2.52
C VAL A 240 -3.16 5.16 2.66
N LEU A 241 -4.41 5.63 2.65
CA LEU A 241 -5.58 4.72 2.69
C LEU A 241 -5.66 3.86 1.43
N VAL A 242 -5.48 4.46 0.24
CA VAL A 242 -5.44 3.74 -1.04
C VAL A 242 -4.32 2.70 -1.01
N GLN A 243 -3.12 3.08 -0.60
CA GLN A 243 -1.99 2.17 -0.47
C GLN A 243 -2.29 1.00 0.48
N THR A 244 -2.94 1.27 1.62
CA THR A 244 -3.34 0.24 2.59
C THR A 244 -4.33 -0.75 1.97
N VAL A 245 -5.28 -0.26 1.16
CA VAL A 245 -6.23 -1.10 0.44
C VAL A 245 -5.52 -1.98 -0.59
N ILE A 246 -4.69 -1.40 -1.48
CA ILE A 246 -3.97 -2.16 -2.51
C ILE A 246 -3.08 -3.23 -1.84
N THR A 247 -2.34 -2.84 -0.79
CA THR A 247 -1.48 -3.76 -0.02
C THR A 247 -2.26 -4.90 0.60
N THR A 248 -3.44 -4.61 1.15
CA THR A 248 -4.32 -5.65 1.74
C THR A 248 -4.80 -6.63 0.67
N LEU A 249 -5.12 -6.14 -0.52
CA LEU A 249 -5.56 -6.97 -1.63
C LEU A 249 -4.43 -7.79 -2.25
N ALA A 250 -3.20 -7.25 -2.27
CA ALA A 250 -2.06 -7.82 -2.98
C ALA A 250 -1.11 -8.66 -2.11
N MET A 251 -1.18 -8.58 -0.77
CA MET A 251 -0.20 -9.26 0.07
C MET A 251 -0.35 -10.80 0.06
N PRO A 252 0.78 -11.54 -0.06
CA PRO A 252 0.77 -13.00 0.01
C PRO A 252 0.68 -13.51 1.45
N ALA A 253 1.24 -12.78 2.42
CA ALA A 253 1.19 -13.10 3.84
C ALA A 253 0.93 -11.85 4.67
N SER A 254 0.45 -12.02 5.90
CA SER A 254 0.05 -10.95 6.80
C SER A 254 1.24 -10.35 7.57
N TYR A 255 2.29 -9.95 6.87
CA TYR A 255 3.46 -9.33 7.52
C TYR A 255 3.22 -7.85 7.83
N PHE A 256 3.49 -7.45 9.08
CA PHE A 256 3.46 -6.05 9.51
C PHE A 256 4.31 -5.11 8.63
N LYS A 257 5.45 -5.60 8.11
CA LYS A 257 6.37 -4.81 7.26
C LYS A 257 5.71 -4.24 5.99
N TYR A 258 4.59 -4.80 5.56
CA TYR A 258 3.85 -4.28 4.42
C TYR A 258 3.12 -2.98 4.72
N PHE A 259 2.71 -2.77 5.97
CA PHE A 259 1.97 -1.60 6.43
C PHE A 259 2.84 -0.61 7.22
N TYR A 260 4.16 -0.79 7.18
CA TYR A 260 5.09 0.04 7.96
C TYR A 260 5.05 1.51 7.56
N GLU A 261 4.71 1.81 6.32
CA GLU A 261 4.53 3.19 5.83
C GLU A 261 3.27 3.83 6.40
N MET A 262 2.10 3.17 6.40
CA MET A 262 0.92 3.62 7.14
C MET A 262 1.24 3.84 8.63
N TYR A 263 1.98 2.92 9.26
CA TYR A 263 2.38 3.04 10.66
C TYR A 263 3.23 4.29 10.91
N LEU A 264 4.32 4.50 10.16
CA LEU A 264 5.19 5.66 10.34
C LEU A 264 4.45 6.96 10.02
N PHE A 265 3.66 6.98 8.94
CA PHE A 265 2.85 8.14 8.59
C PHE A 265 1.89 8.48 9.74
N ALA A 266 1.09 7.53 10.22
CA ALA A 266 0.12 7.78 11.27
C ALA A 266 0.74 8.36 12.55
N TYR A 267 1.87 7.82 13.02
CA TYR A 267 2.46 8.28 14.28
C TYR A 267 3.31 9.55 14.13
N TYR A 268 4.15 9.63 13.11
CA TYR A 268 5.09 10.76 12.98
C TYR A 268 4.45 11.95 12.26
N PHE A 269 3.71 11.70 11.18
CA PHE A 269 3.08 12.78 10.43
C PHE A 269 1.94 13.43 11.23
N MET A 270 1.21 12.66 12.04
CA MET A 270 0.23 13.23 12.97
C MET A 270 0.87 14.21 13.95
N VAL A 271 2.00 13.85 14.56
CA VAL A 271 2.72 14.75 15.49
C VAL A 271 3.13 16.03 14.77
N ILE A 272 3.59 15.92 13.52
CA ILE A 272 3.96 17.07 12.69
C ILE A 272 2.76 17.99 12.43
N VAL A 273 1.61 17.45 12.05
CA VAL A 273 0.38 18.23 11.81
C VAL A 273 -0.11 18.91 13.09
N LEU A 274 -0.11 18.19 14.22
CA LEU A 274 -0.54 18.74 15.51
C LEU A 274 0.39 19.85 16.01
N LEU A 275 1.71 19.70 15.81
CA LEU A 275 2.68 20.73 16.15
C LEU A 275 2.50 21.99 15.29
N ASP A 276 2.29 21.84 13.98
CA ASP A 276 2.01 22.95 13.07
C ASP A 276 0.74 23.72 13.50
N GLU A 277 -0.35 23.01 13.80
CA GLU A 277 -1.59 23.61 14.31
C GLU A 277 -1.39 24.34 15.63
N TYR A 278 -0.66 23.75 16.58
CA TYR A 278 -0.34 24.37 17.86
C TYR A 278 0.48 25.66 17.68
N LEU A 279 1.53 25.62 16.85
CA LEU A 279 2.39 26.76 16.58
C LEU A 279 1.65 27.89 15.84
N ASN A 280 0.78 27.55 14.88
CA ASN A 280 -0.03 28.53 14.16
C ASN A 280 -1.06 29.20 15.08
N LYS A 281 -1.67 28.46 16.00
CA LYS A 281 -2.56 29.02 17.04
C LYS A 281 -1.80 29.97 17.97
N TYR A 282 -0.60 29.58 18.41
CA TYR A 282 0.23 30.43 19.28
C TYR A 282 0.64 31.74 18.59
N ARG A 283 1.11 31.67 17.33
CA ARG A 283 1.43 32.86 16.52
C ARG A 283 0.20 33.78 16.34
N GLY A 284 -0.97 33.20 16.07
CA GLY A 284 -2.21 33.97 15.92
C GLY A 284 -2.64 34.70 17.20
N ASN A 285 -2.43 34.10 18.37
CA ASN A 285 -2.75 34.71 19.66
C ASN A 285 -1.80 35.86 20.02
N HIS A 286 -0.50 35.70 19.79
CA HIS A 286 0.47 36.77 20.07
C HIS A 286 0.28 38.01 19.19
N VAL A 287 -0.07 37.84 17.91
CA VAL A 287 -0.38 38.97 17.03
C VAL A 287 -1.63 39.72 17.52
N ARG A 288 -2.64 39.01 18.04
CA ARG A 288 -3.84 39.64 18.61
C ARG A 288 -3.53 40.43 19.88
N GLU A 289 -2.73 39.87 20.79
CA GLU A 289 -2.32 40.57 22.02
C GLU A 289 -1.55 41.87 21.75
N ILE A 290 -0.67 41.89 20.75
CA ILE A 290 0.04 43.11 20.35
C ILE A 290 -0.94 44.14 19.77
N SER A 291 -1.93 43.71 18.97
CA SER A 291 -2.92 44.62 18.37
C SER A 291 -3.93 45.20 19.37
N THR A 292 -4.15 44.57 20.51
CA THR A 292 -5.02 45.09 21.59
C THR A 292 -4.31 45.99 22.58
N ASN A 293 -2.97 46.03 22.54
CA ASN A 293 -2.13 46.85 23.43
C ASN A 293 -1.55 48.10 22.72
N ILE A 294 -2.02 48.42 21.51
CA ILE A 294 -1.75 49.65 20.75
C ILE A 294 -3.07 50.40 20.59
#